data_AF-A0A9Q3Q200-F1
#
_entry.id   AF-A0A9Q3Q200-F1
#
_cell.length_a   1.000
_cell.length_b   1.000
_cell.length_c   1.000
_cell.angle_alpha   90.00
_cell.angle_beta   90.00
_cell.angle_gamma   90.00
#
_symmetry.space_group_name_H-M   'P 1'
#
loop_
_entity.id
_entity.type
_entity.pdbx_description
1 polymer ?
#
loop_
_entity_poly.entity_id
_entity_poly.type
_entity_poly.pdbx_seq_one_letter_code
_entity_poly.pdbx_strand_id
1 'polypeptide(L)'
;MPEIPIYIKDSSSDKEVIKAKVTNLTHTNWVQWSCQFENYLISKGMEDLLDPPTEDVKNTSKFKKRNGGALNLLWSSVSTEFEGVLLNNKSSLYNCLVGLGNFCGKNSVVFICQTLHKLVRLRYEPGTSLEKHINDFHKIHAIYLSISVDSSISMNLSSSMAATFFLHCLDNDKELSSLCQTL
;
A
#
# COMPACT_ATOMS: atom_id res chain seq x y z
N MET A 1 13.03 -13.90 9.47
CA MET A 1 11.95 -13.78 8.47
C MET A 1 12.36 -14.59 7.25
N PRO A 2 11.51 -15.49 6.70
CA PRO A 2 11.89 -16.28 5.54
C PRO A 2 11.76 -15.45 4.25
N GLU A 3 12.82 -15.45 3.44
CA GLU A 3 12.89 -14.79 2.13
C GLU A 3 12.42 -15.77 1.04
N ILE A 4 11.63 -15.30 0.07
CA ILE A 4 11.24 -16.12 -1.10
C ILE A 4 12.03 -15.64 -2.32
N PRO A 5 13.07 -16.37 -2.76
CA PRO A 5 13.79 -16.03 -3.98
C PRO A 5 12.96 -16.38 -5.21
N ILE A 6 12.73 -15.41 -6.08
CA ILE A 6 12.14 -15.62 -7.41
C ILE A 6 13.30 -15.90 -8.39
N TYR A 7 13.33 -17.08 -8.99
CA TYR A 7 14.35 -17.47 -9.97
C TYR A 7 13.88 -17.18 -11.39
N ILE A 8 14.56 -16.26 -12.09
CA ILE A 8 14.37 -16.04 -13.52
C ILE A 8 15.44 -16.86 -14.27
N LYS A 9 14.99 -17.77 -15.14
CA LYS A 9 15.85 -18.66 -15.92
C LYS A 9 16.05 -18.10 -17.32
N ASP A 10 16.90 -17.08 -17.45
CA ASP A 10 17.44 -16.71 -18.77
C ASP A 10 18.70 -17.50 -19.08
N SER A 11 18.79 -17.97 -20.32
CA SER A 11 19.94 -18.69 -20.87
C SER A 11 20.97 -17.68 -21.39
N SER A 12 22.24 -17.94 -21.07
CA SER A 12 23.46 -17.23 -21.47
C SER A 12 23.99 -16.22 -20.44
N SER A 13 25.18 -16.58 -19.91
CA SER A 13 26.28 -15.76 -19.38
C SER A 13 25.95 -14.61 -18.42
N ASP A 14 26.45 -14.77 -17.18
CA ASP A 14 26.58 -13.78 -16.10
C ASP A 14 25.27 -13.14 -15.60
N LYS A 15 24.59 -13.93 -14.77
CA LYS A 15 23.35 -13.55 -14.10
C LYS A 15 23.63 -12.63 -12.90
N GLU A 16 23.56 -11.33 -13.12
CA GLU A 16 23.17 -10.42 -12.05
C GLU A 16 21.71 -10.74 -11.68
N VAL A 17 21.54 -11.47 -10.57
CA VAL A 17 20.23 -11.82 -10.03
C VAL A 17 19.63 -10.56 -9.41
N ILE A 18 18.87 -9.80 -10.21
CA ILE A 18 18.05 -8.70 -9.70
C ILE A 18 16.90 -9.31 -8.88
N LYS A 19 17.13 -9.49 -7.57
CA LYS A 19 16.11 -9.89 -6.60
C LYS A 19 15.08 -8.76 -6.49
N ALA A 20 14.00 -8.81 -7.26
CA ALA A 20 12.83 -7.98 -6.97
C ALA A 20 12.21 -8.45 -5.64
N LYS A 21 12.55 -7.77 -4.54
CA LYS A 21 11.98 -8.01 -3.21
C LYS A 21 10.59 -7.37 -3.17
N VAL A 22 9.55 -8.13 -3.53
CA VAL A 22 8.20 -7.79 -3.08
C VAL A 22 8.11 -8.25 -1.64
N THR A 23 7.93 -7.33 -0.70
CA THR A 23 7.67 -7.69 0.70
C THR A 23 6.36 -8.47 0.79
N ASN A 24 6.17 -9.31 1.80
CA ASN A 24 4.87 -10.00 1.95
C ASN A 24 3.78 -8.99 2.32
N LEU A 25 2.59 -9.15 1.72
CA LEU A 25 1.41 -8.36 2.11
C LEU A 25 1.01 -8.70 3.55
N THR A 26 0.68 -7.64 4.30
CA THR A 26 0.04 -7.66 5.62
C THR A 26 -1.10 -6.66 5.63
N HIS A 27 -1.94 -6.71 6.66
CA HIS A 27 -3.03 -5.75 6.83
C HIS A 27 -2.60 -4.27 6.89
N THR A 28 -1.33 -3.98 7.19
CA THR A 28 -0.87 -2.60 7.45
C THR A 28 -0.01 -2.02 6.33
N ASN A 29 0.40 -2.82 5.35
CA ASN A 29 1.35 -2.39 4.32
C ASN A 29 0.75 -2.36 2.90
N TRP A 30 -0.57 -2.52 2.75
CA TRP A 30 -1.26 -2.58 1.46
C TRP A 30 -0.77 -1.53 0.45
N VAL A 31 -0.73 -0.26 0.85
CA VAL A 31 -0.35 0.86 -0.04
C VAL A 31 1.07 0.69 -0.59
N GLN A 32 2.04 0.41 0.29
CA GLN A 32 3.43 0.22 -0.12
C GLN A 32 3.57 -1.05 -0.95
N TRP A 33 2.89 -2.11 -0.53
CA TRP A 33 2.93 -3.42 -1.18
C TRP A 33 2.33 -3.37 -2.58
N SER A 34 1.15 -2.77 -2.75
CA SER A 34 0.44 -2.70 -4.03
C SER A 34 1.25 -1.90 -5.05
N CYS A 35 1.83 -0.78 -4.62
CA CYS A 35 2.72 0.03 -5.46
C CYS A 35 3.94 -0.77 -5.94
N GLN A 36 4.58 -1.56 -5.06
CA GLN A 36 5.70 -2.42 -5.47
C GLN A 36 5.27 -3.52 -6.44
N PHE A 37 4.11 -4.14 -6.18
CA PHE A 37 3.57 -5.21 -7.01
C PHE A 37 3.16 -4.70 -8.40
N GLU A 38 2.47 -3.56 -8.47
CA GLU A 38 2.10 -2.88 -9.72
C GLU A 38 3.33 -2.50 -10.54
N ASN A 39 4.32 -1.87 -9.92
CA ASN A 39 5.58 -1.53 -10.59
C ASN A 39 6.30 -2.78 -11.14
N TYR A 40 6.25 -3.90 -10.40
CA TYR A 40 6.79 -5.15 -10.91
C TYR A 40 6.04 -5.62 -12.16
N LEU A 41 4.71 -5.60 -12.16
CA LEU A 41 3.91 -6.00 -13.33
C LEU A 41 4.20 -5.11 -14.54
N ILE A 42 4.26 -3.79 -14.35
CA ILE A 42 4.63 -2.82 -15.39
C ILE A 42 6.01 -3.13 -15.96
N SER A 43 7.01 -3.41 -15.12
CA SER A 43 8.37 -3.75 -15.56
C SER A 43 8.44 -5.04 -16.41
N LYS A 44 7.42 -5.91 -16.30
CA LYS A 44 7.28 -7.15 -17.06
C LYS A 44 6.34 -7.01 -18.26
N GLY A 45 5.87 -5.81 -18.56
CA GLY A 45 4.90 -5.55 -19.62
C GLY A 45 3.58 -6.26 -19.36
N MET A 46 3.10 -6.25 -18.10
CA MET A 46 1.86 -6.87 -17.63
C MET A 46 0.88 -5.85 -17.03
N GLU A 47 1.03 -4.58 -17.37
CA GLU A 47 0.19 -3.48 -16.91
C GLU A 47 -1.30 -3.66 -17.26
N ASP A 48 -1.61 -4.29 -18.39
CA ASP A 48 -2.99 -4.58 -18.82
C ASP A 48 -3.73 -5.56 -17.90
N LEU A 49 -3.03 -6.25 -16.99
CA LEU A 49 -3.66 -7.11 -15.97
C LEU A 49 -4.14 -6.31 -14.75
N LEU A 50 -3.78 -5.03 -14.63
CA LEU A 50 -4.25 -4.12 -13.59
C LEU A 50 -5.64 -3.55 -13.87
N ASP A 51 -6.13 -3.74 -15.10
CA ASP A 51 -7.45 -3.31 -15.54
C ASP A 51 -8.43 -4.50 -15.61
N PRO A 52 -9.74 -4.25 -15.46
CA PRO A 52 -10.75 -5.28 -15.67
C PRO A 52 -10.69 -5.78 -17.13
N PRO A 53 -10.49 -7.09 -17.37
CA PRO A 53 -10.35 -7.60 -18.73
C PRO A 53 -11.70 -7.63 -19.45
N THR A 54 -11.71 -7.29 -20.74
CA THR A 54 -12.89 -7.47 -21.59
C THR A 54 -13.16 -8.96 -21.85
N GLU A 55 -14.40 -9.30 -22.22
CA GLU A 55 -14.82 -10.68 -22.55
C GLU A 55 -13.97 -11.32 -23.65
N ASP A 56 -13.57 -10.52 -24.62
CA ASP A 56 -12.79 -10.94 -25.79
C ASP A 56 -11.35 -11.26 -25.38
N VAL A 57 -10.77 -10.41 -24.53
CA VAL A 57 -9.39 -10.52 -24.06
C VAL A 57 -9.23 -11.66 -23.06
N LYS A 58 -10.16 -11.80 -22.09
CA LYS A 58 -10.03 -12.77 -20.99
C LYS A 58 -9.98 -14.22 -21.45
N ASN A 59 -10.53 -14.50 -22.63
CA ASN A 59 -10.58 -15.85 -23.20
C ASN A 59 -9.35 -16.23 -24.03
N THR A 60 -8.51 -15.26 -24.40
CA THR A 60 -7.30 -15.52 -25.18
C THR A 60 -6.29 -16.37 -24.39
N SER A 61 -5.60 -17.27 -25.09
CA SER A 61 -4.54 -18.09 -24.49
C SER A 61 -3.39 -17.24 -23.91
N LYS A 62 -3.06 -16.13 -24.59
CA LYS A 62 -2.06 -15.15 -24.15
C LYS A 62 -2.44 -14.53 -22.81
N PHE A 63 -3.68 -14.07 -22.66
CA PHE A 63 -4.16 -13.52 -21.40
C PHE A 63 -4.14 -14.57 -20.29
N LYS A 64 -4.72 -15.75 -20.51
CA LYS A 64 -4.78 -16.83 -19.50
C LYS A 64 -3.39 -17.20 -18.97
N LYS A 65 -2.39 -17.31 -19.86
CA LYS A 65 -1.01 -17.63 -19.48
C LYS A 65 -0.40 -16.54 -18.59
N ARG A 66 -0.55 -15.26 -18.97
CA ARG A 66 -0.01 -14.11 -18.24
C ARG A 66 -0.71 -13.93 -16.90
N ASN A 67 -2.05 -13.97 -16.89
CA ASN A 67 -2.87 -13.93 -15.68
C ASN A 67 -2.52 -15.06 -14.71
N GLY A 68 -2.36 -16.30 -15.21
CA GLY A 68 -1.92 -17.43 -14.37
C GLY A 68 -0.52 -17.24 -13.78
N GLY A 69 0.43 -16.72 -14.56
CA GLY A 69 1.77 -16.39 -14.07
C GLY A 69 1.76 -15.30 -13.00
N ALA A 70 0.99 -14.23 -13.22
CA ALA A 70 0.84 -13.14 -12.26
C ALA A 70 0.10 -13.58 -10.99
N LEU A 71 -0.90 -14.46 -11.09
CA LEU A 71 -1.55 -15.05 -9.93
C LEU A 71 -0.57 -15.90 -9.12
N ASN A 72 0.22 -16.77 -9.74
CA ASN A 72 1.22 -17.55 -9.00
C ASN A 72 2.21 -16.66 -8.23
N LEU A 73 2.65 -15.56 -8.86
CA LEU A 73 3.46 -14.56 -8.19
C LEU A 73 2.70 -13.92 -7.01
N LEU A 74 1.45 -13.51 -7.22
CA LEU A 74 0.61 -12.92 -6.19
C LEU A 74 0.53 -13.85 -4.97
N TRP A 75 0.17 -15.12 -5.18
CA TRP A 75 0.09 -16.16 -4.15
C TRP A 75 1.39 -16.33 -3.37
N SER A 76 2.55 -16.15 -4.01
CA SER A 76 3.86 -16.23 -3.34
C SER A 76 4.24 -14.98 -2.53
N SER A 77 3.51 -13.88 -2.71
CA SER A 77 3.83 -12.55 -2.14
C SER A 77 2.81 -12.08 -1.09
N VAL A 78 1.87 -12.95 -0.72
CA VAL A 78 0.80 -12.68 0.25
C VAL A 78 0.86 -13.69 1.39
N SER A 79 0.55 -13.24 2.59
CA SER A 79 0.53 -14.08 3.79
C SER A 79 -0.69 -15.03 3.77
N THR A 80 -0.61 -16.14 4.49
CA THR A 80 -1.67 -17.17 4.51
C THR A 80 -3.04 -16.66 4.99
N GLU A 81 -3.05 -15.58 5.77
CA GLU A 81 -4.28 -14.90 6.22
C GLU A 81 -5.15 -14.37 5.05
N PHE A 82 -4.57 -14.17 3.87
CA PHE A 82 -5.27 -13.69 2.68
C PHE A 82 -5.77 -14.80 1.75
N GLU A 83 -5.50 -16.08 2.05
CA GLU A 83 -5.86 -17.21 1.17
C GLU A 83 -7.35 -17.23 0.82
N GLY A 84 -8.23 -16.94 1.78
CA GLY A 84 -9.66 -16.87 1.54
C GLY A 84 -10.05 -15.83 0.48
N VAL A 85 -9.37 -14.68 0.47
CA VAL A 85 -9.59 -13.62 -0.52
C VAL A 85 -9.14 -14.08 -1.91
N LEU A 86 -7.98 -14.75 -2.00
CA LEU A 86 -7.45 -15.25 -3.26
C LEU A 86 -8.31 -16.38 -3.84
N LEU A 87 -8.78 -17.31 -3.00
CA LEU A 87 -9.63 -18.42 -3.42
C LEU A 87 -10.94 -17.92 -4.03
N ASN A 88 -11.54 -16.89 -3.45
CA ASN A 88 -12.78 -16.28 -3.93
C ASN A 88 -12.61 -15.53 -5.26
N ASN A 89 -11.39 -15.13 -5.63
CA ASN A 89 -11.10 -14.28 -6.80
C ASN A 89 -10.14 -14.92 -7.82
N LYS A 90 -9.84 -16.22 -7.68
CA LYS A 90 -8.76 -16.96 -8.38
C LYS A 90 -8.77 -16.91 -9.92
N SER A 91 -9.83 -16.43 -10.55
CA SER A 91 -9.94 -16.37 -12.02
C SER A 91 -9.25 -15.15 -12.63
N SER A 92 -8.99 -14.10 -11.86
CA SER A 92 -8.48 -12.82 -12.36
C SER A 92 -7.55 -12.16 -11.37
N LEU A 93 -6.36 -11.77 -11.83
CA LEU A 93 -5.42 -10.98 -11.04
C LEU A 93 -6.07 -9.68 -10.55
N TYR A 94 -6.77 -8.98 -11.44
CA TYR A 94 -7.50 -7.75 -11.13
C TYR A 94 -8.47 -7.96 -9.96
N ASN A 95 -9.31 -9.00 -10.01
CA ASN A 95 -10.27 -9.28 -8.94
C ASN A 95 -9.56 -9.63 -7.62
N CYS A 96 -8.45 -10.35 -7.67
CA CYS A 96 -7.65 -10.63 -6.48
C CYS A 96 -7.09 -9.33 -5.88
N LEU A 97 -6.51 -8.44 -6.69
CA LEU A 97 -5.98 -7.16 -6.21
C LEU A 97 -7.08 -6.27 -5.60
N VAL A 98 -8.25 -6.20 -6.24
CA VAL A 98 -9.42 -5.48 -5.69
C VAL A 98 -9.86 -6.10 -4.37
N GLY A 99 -9.98 -7.43 -4.30
CA GLY A 99 -10.37 -8.15 -3.09
C GLY A 99 -9.40 -7.95 -1.93
N LEU A 100 -8.09 -8.02 -2.22
CA LEU A 100 -7.03 -7.80 -1.24
C LEU A 100 -7.07 -6.36 -0.73
N GLY A 101 -7.22 -5.39 -1.63
CA GLY A 101 -7.37 -3.98 -1.27
C GLY A 101 -8.52 -3.79 -0.31
N ASN A 102 -9.71 -4.29 -0.66
CA ASN A 102 -10.90 -4.17 0.20
C ASN A 102 -10.69 -4.83 1.57
N PHE A 103 -10.08 -6.01 1.61
CA PHE A 103 -9.78 -6.71 2.86
C PHE A 103 -8.74 -5.99 3.72
N CYS A 104 -7.76 -5.35 3.09
CA CYS A 104 -6.81 -4.44 3.74
C CYS A 104 -7.40 -3.06 4.08
N GLY A 105 -8.69 -2.82 3.81
CA GLY A 105 -9.35 -1.56 4.14
C GLY A 105 -9.21 -0.44 3.11
N LYS A 106 -8.75 -0.74 1.88
CA LYS A 106 -8.85 0.18 0.74
C LYS A 106 -10.31 0.63 0.61
N ASN A 107 -10.55 1.94 0.61
CA ASN A 107 -11.87 2.57 0.52
C ASN A 107 -12.84 2.28 1.69
N SER A 108 -12.37 1.65 2.78
CA SER A 108 -13.20 1.47 3.99
C SER A 108 -13.24 2.76 4.81
N VAL A 109 -14.44 3.30 5.03
CA VAL A 109 -14.66 4.45 5.93
C VAL A 109 -14.06 4.21 7.30
N VAL A 110 -14.21 3.00 7.82
CA VAL A 110 -13.68 2.64 9.14
C VAL A 110 -12.17 2.78 9.14
N PHE A 111 -11.48 2.32 8.09
CA PHE A 111 -10.03 2.41 7.98
C PHE A 111 -9.54 3.84 7.76
N ILE A 112 -10.24 4.63 6.93
CA ILE A 112 -9.98 6.06 6.73
C ILE A 112 -10.13 6.80 8.06
N CYS A 113 -11.23 6.59 8.77
CA CYS A 113 -11.49 7.20 10.07
C CYS A 113 -10.48 6.75 11.13
N GLN A 114 -10.10 5.47 11.18
CA GLN A 114 -9.08 4.99 12.11
C GLN A 114 -7.71 5.63 11.83
N THR A 115 -7.34 5.79 10.56
CA THR A 115 -6.08 6.44 10.17
C THR A 115 -6.11 7.93 10.50
N LEU A 116 -7.22 8.61 10.20
CA LEU A 116 -7.45 10.00 10.60
C LEU A 116 -7.36 10.16 12.13
N HIS A 117 -7.97 9.25 12.87
CA HIS A 117 -7.97 9.29 14.32
C HIS A 117 -6.56 9.10 14.90
N LYS A 118 -5.75 8.21 14.30
CA LYS A 118 -4.32 8.08 14.64
C LYS A 118 -3.57 9.37 14.36
N LEU A 119 -3.82 10.02 13.23
CA LEU A 119 -3.20 11.29 12.87
C LEU A 119 -3.55 12.40 13.87
N VAL A 120 -4.83 12.54 14.21
CA VAL A 120 -5.34 13.56 15.15
C VAL A 120 -4.86 13.32 16.59
N ARG A 121 -4.69 12.06 16.99
CA ARG A 121 -4.25 11.68 18.35
C ARG A 121 -2.74 11.53 18.49
N LEU A 122 -1.97 11.68 17.41
CA LEU A 122 -0.53 11.67 17.51
C LEU A 122 -0.12 12.84 18.42
N ARG A 123 0.72 12.56 19.41
CA ARG A 123 1.24 13.55 20.35
C ARG A 123 2.73 13.38 20.45
N TYR A 124 3.42 14.51 20.47
CA TYR A 124 4.83 14.54 20.76
C TYR A 124 5.02 14.24 22.24
N GLU A 125 5.98 13.39 22.54
CA GLU A 125 6.39 13.07 23.91
C GLU A 125 7.62 13.93 24.22
N PRO A 126 7.51 14.90 25.15
CA PRO A 126 8.63 15.75 25.53
C PRO A 126 9.85 14.93 25.97
N GLY A 127 11.03 15.32 25.50
CA GLY A 127 12.29 14.59 25.77
C GLY A 127 12.57 13.43 24.80
N THR A 128 11.70 13.18 23.82
CA THR A 128 11.97 12.24 22.71
C THR A 128 12.48 12.96 21.45
N SER A 129 12.87 12.21 20.42
CA SER A 129 13.34 12.82 19.17
C SER A 129 12.17 13.44 18.38
N LEU A 130 12.23 14.76 18.17
CA LEU A 130 11.28 15.48 17.32
C LEU A 130 11.33 14.99 15.87
N GLU A 131 12.52 14.66 15.35
CA GLU A 131 12.68 14.09 14.00
C GLU A 131 11.91 12.77 13.85
N LYS A 132 12.00 11.88 14.84
CA LYS A 132 11.24 10.64 14.85
C LYS A 132 9.74 10.90 14.82
N HIS A 133 9.27 11.85 15.64
CA HIS A 133 7.86 12.23 15.68
C HIS A 133 7.36 12.80 14.34
N ILE A 134 8.13 13.68 13.71
CA ILE A 134 7.84 14.22 12.37
C ILE A 134 7.75 13.09 11.34
N ASN A 135 8.69 12.14 11.37
CA ASN A 135 8.67 10.98 10.48
C ASN A 135 7.44 10.10 10.68
N ASP A 136 7.00 9.89 11.91
CA ASP A 136 5.80 9.11 12.21
C ASP A 136 4.53 9.85 11.76
N PHE A 137 4.47 11.18 11.95
CA PHE A 137 3.40 12.02 11.39
C PHE A 137 3.33 11.88 9.86
N HIS A 138 4.46 12.06 9.17
CA HIS A 138 4.52 11.96 7.71
C HIS A 138 4.09 10.58 7.21
N LYS A 139 4.48 9.48 7.87
CA LYS A 139 4.05 8.13 7.50
C LYS A 139 2.54 7.98 7.61
N ILE A 140 1.94 8.37 8.73
CA ILE A 140 0.49 8.25 8.94
C ILE A 140 -0.26 9.16 7.95
N HIS A 141 0.21 10.38 7.73
CA HIS A 141 -0.38 11.32 6.79
C HIS A 141 -0.31 10.80 5.34
N ALA A 142 0.82 10.24 4.90
CA ALA A 142 0.95 9.63 3.58
C ALA A 142 0.01 8.43 3.40
N ILE A 143 -0.12 7.58 4.42
CA ILE A 143 -1.11 6.48 4.41
C ILE A 143 -2.52 7.06 4.26
N TYR A 144 -2.88 8.09 5.04
CA TYR A 144 -4.19 8.72 4.94
C TYR A 144 -4.49 9.25 3.53
N LEU A 145 -3.58 10.00 2.93
CA LEU A 145 -3.74 10.53 1.58
C LEU A 145 -3.95 9.40 0.55
N SER A 146 -3.16 8.34 0.64
CA SER A 146 -3.26 7.21 -0.30
C SER A 146 -4.59 6.45 -0.23
N ILE A 147 -5.27 6.45 0.93
CA ILE A 147 -6.57 5.80 1.09
C ILE A 147 -7.76 6.75 0.92
N SER A 148 -7.57 8.06 1.08
CA SER A 148 -8.65 9.05 0.91
C SER A 148 -8.92 9.38 -0.55
N VAL A 149 -7.88 9.43 -1.39
CA VAL A 149 -7.97 9.78 -2.83
C VAL A 149 -8.79 8.78 -3.63
N ASP A 150 -8.68 7.48 -3.31
CA ASP A 150 -9.41 6.41 -3.99
C ASP A 150 -10.82 6.15 -3.43
N SER A 151 -11.18 6.82 -2.32
CA SER A 151 -12.43 6.56 -1.63
C SER A 151 -13.60 7.30 -2.30
N SER A 152 -14.74 6.63 -2.45
CA SER A 152 -16.00 7.25 -2.90
C SER A 152 -16.55 8.29 -1.91
N ILE A 153 -15.88 8.47 -0.78
CA ILE A 153 -16.29 9.30 0.35
C ILE A 153 -15.25 10.40 0.48
N SER A 154 -15.58 11.58 -0.03
CA SER A 154 -14.68 12.74 -0.06
C SER A 154 -14.31 13.22 1.36
N MET A 155 -13.31 12.58 1.97
CA MET A 155 -12.63 13.00 3.19
C MET A 155 -11.23 13.50 2.82
N ASN A 156 -11.16 14.57 2.03
CA ASN A 156 -9.88 15.18 1.68
C ASN A 156 -9.38 16.05 2.82
N LEU A 157 -8.12 15.86 3.22
CA LEU A 157 -7.44 16.71 4.19
C LEU A 157 -6.79 17.88 3.45
N SER A 158 -7.19 19.11 3.76
CA SER A 158 -6.49 20.29 3.23
C SER A 158 -5.10 20.43 3.85
N SER A 159 -4.20 21.15 3.17
CA SER A 159 -2.88 21.49 3.73
C SER A 159 -3.00 22.23 5.06
N SER A 160 -4.00 23.11 5.21
CA SER A 160 -4.28 23.82 6.46
C SER A 160 -4.68 22.86 7.58
N MET A 161 -5.55 21.88 7.33
CA MET A 161 -5.91 20.88 8.34
C MET A 161 -4.72 19.99 8.73
N ALA A 162 -3.90 19.58 7.76
CA ALA A 162 -2.67 18.83 8.03
C ALA A 162 -1.72 19.62 8.94
N ALA A 163 -1.53 20.91 8.65
CA ALA A 163 -0.74 21.82 9.48
C ALA A 163 -1.34 21.96 10.89
N THR A 164 -2.66 22.16 11.02
CA THR A 164 -3.32 22.21 12.33
C THR A 164 -3.12 20.93 13.12
N PHE A 165 -3.26 19.76 12.50
CA PHE A 165 -3.02 18.49 13.20
C PHE A 165 -1.58 18.34 13.64
N PHE A 166 -0.62 18.73 12.79
CA PHE A 166 0.79 18.71 13.14
C PHE A 166 1.10 19.62 14.34
N LEU A 167 0.64 20.88 14.32
CA LEU A 167 0.81 21.82 15.43
C LEU A 167 0.16 21.29 16.71
N HIS A 168 -1.03 20.71 16.59
CA HIS A 168 -1.72 20.09 17.73
C HIS A 168 -0.97 18.89 18.32
N CYS A 169 -0.10 18.22 17.55
CA CYS A 169 0.77 17.18 18.09
C CYS A 169 1.81 17.74 19.07
N LEU A 170 2.23 18.99 18.88
CA LEU A 170 3.31 19.64 19.63
C LEU A 170 2.82 20.46 20.84
N ASP A 171 1.52 20.70 20.95
CA ASP A 171 0.90 21.59 21.94
C ASP A 171 1.15 21.19 23.41
N ASN A 172 1.53 19.92 23.64
CA ASN A 172 1.87 19.40 24.96
C ASN A 172 3.27 19.80 25.47
N ASP A 173 4.12 20.37 24.61
CA ASP A 173 5.46 20.82 24.98
C ASP A 173 5.51 22.35 25.05
N LYS A 174 5.84 22.90 26.23
CA LYS A 174 5.83 24.35 26.46
C LYS A 174 6.90 25.10 25.66
N GLU A 175 8.03 24.46 25.34
CA GLU A 175 9.08 25.07 24.53
C GLU A 175 8.64 25.17 23.06
N LEU A 176 8.01 24.11 22.55
CA LEU A 176 7.50 24.07 21.17
C LEU A 176 6.15 24.77 20.99
N SER A 177 5.37 24.94 22.06
CA SER A 177 4.09 25.66 22.01
C SER A 177 4.29 27.13 21.61
N SER A 178 5.41 27.74 22.00
CA SER A 178 5.80 29.09 21.55
C SER A 178 6.04 29.18 20.03
N LEU A 179 6.59 28.12 19.45
CA LEU A 179 6.79 27.97 18.00
C LEU A 179 5.46 27.79 17.27
N CYS A 180 4.52 27.06 17.89
CA CYS A 180 3.19 26.83 17.31
C CYS A 180 2.30 28.08 17.27
N GLN A 181 2.54 29.05 18.16
CA GLN A 181 1.80 30.32 18.22
C GLN A 181 2.30 31.36 17.20
N THR A 182 3.46 31.13 16.58
CA THR A 182 4.11 32.07 15.65
C THR A 182 4.06 31.65 14.18
N LEU A 183 3.50 30.46 13.89
CA LEU A 183 3.26 29.90 12.56
C LEU A 183 1.81 30.14 12.10
#